data_AF-W7C4S1-F1
#
_entry.id   AF-W7C4S1-F1
#
_cell.length_a   1.000
_cell.length_b   1.000
_cell.length_c   1.000
_cell.angle_alpha   90.00
_cell.angle_beta   90.00
_cell.angle_gamma   90.00
#
_symmetry.space_group_name_H-M   'P 1'
#
loop_
_entity.id
_entity.type
_entity.pdbx_description
1 polymer ?
#
loop_
_entity_poly.entity_id
_entity_poly.type
_entity_poly.pdbx_seq_one_letter_code
_entity_poly.pdbx_strand_id
1 'polypeptide(L)'
;MSFQFDTAGKTTWDELYGLDRNEKLRAIGNVARFSELLKTRFTFFLHPGNMVFDVNQMPFLVYRGIRDVLPPYTMTDEKFLKQYKCLIVALFSKKYAFDELISGSLDNAKGTSFDRSIIEAKDLAAIEEILAESYTKETAAVNRKMTLVQRKNYRLFKGLTIGFIIATLVLAVPVAYFAFVKVPFQETLLSANEAFIADDYGKVTETLRDVDPEKLPQASKFELAKSYVESAKLSDVQKKTVLQKTTLKSPEEYLLYWIYDGQAELTKANDIALTMKDNDLQVYNLARQIEQLDANTEMKASTRNEKQEALNDKIKKVKENEAKLKEEMAKEEADQKEQDKAQATSEVE
;
A
#
# COMPACT_ATOMS: atom_id res chain seq x y z
N MET A 1 -55.19 -32.89 -43.51
CA MET A 1 -53.77 -33.01 -43.89
C MET A 1 -52.95 -32.81 -42.63
N SER A 2 -52.09 -33.76 -42.26
CA SER A 2 -51.16 -33.61 -41.12
C SER A 2 -49.76 -33.35 -41.67
N PHE A 3 -49.04 -32.42 -41.05
CA PHE A 3 -47.66 -32.09 -41.41
C PHE A 3 -46.74 -32.49 -40.25
N GLN A 4 -45.58 -33.05 -40.58
CA GLN A 4 -44.49 -33.30 -39.64
C GLN A 4 -43.28 -32.51 -40.12
N PHE A 5 -42.62 -31.82 -39.19
CA PHE A 5 -41.48 -30.96 -39.46
C PHE A 5 -40.25 -31.54 -38.77
N ASP A 6 -39.18 -31.75 -39.54
CA ASP A 6 -37.88 -32.11 -38.97
C ASP A 6 -37.09 -30.83 -38.67
N THR A 7 -36.94 -30.54 -37.38
CA THR A 7 -36.17 -29.41 -36.86
C THR A 7 -34.89 -29.84 -36.14
N ALA A 8 -34.48 -31.11 -36.30
CA ALA A 8 -33.29 -31.62 -35.63
C ALA A 8 -32.03 -30.82 -35.99
N GLY A 9 -31.25 -30.44 -34.97
CA GLY A 9 -30.02 -29.67 -35.15
C GLY A 9 -30.21 -28.21 -35.56
N LYS A 10 -31.44 -27.68 -35.49
CA LYS A 10 -31.74 -26.26 -35.72
C LYS A 10 -31.96 -25.53 -34.41
N THR A 11 -31.52 -24.28 -34.35
CA THR A 11 -31.75 -23.40 -33.20
C THR A 11 -33.11 -22.74 -33.30
N THR A 12 -33.76 -22.56 -32.15
CA THR A 12 -35.09 -21.93 -32.06
C THR A 12 -34.97 -20.41 -31.90
N TRP A 13 -36.07 -19.69 -32.07
CA TRP A 13 -36.09 -18.25 -31.85
C TRP A 13 -35.70 -17.87 -30.41
N ASP A 14 -36.12 -18.64 -29.40
CA ASP A 14 -35.84 -18.32 -28.01
C ASP A 14 -34.35 -18.39 -27.67
N GLU A 15 -33.63 -19.30 -28.31
CA GLU A 15 -32.17 -19.43 -28.17
C GLU A 15 -31.44 -18.20 -28.74
N LEU A 16 -32.04 -17.50 -29.73
CA LEU A 16 -31.45 -16.27 -30.26
C LEU A 16 -31.35 -15.17 -29.19
N TYR A 17 -32.24 -15.13 -28.19
CA TYR A 17 -32.16 -14.14 -27.11
C TYR A 17 -30.87 -14.26 -26.28
N GLY A 18 -30.29 -15.47 -26.21
CA GLY A 18 -29.03 -15.74 -25.51
C GLY A 18 -27.77 -15.36 -26.28
N LEU A 19 -27.87 -15.09 -27.58
CA LEU A 19 -26.72 -14.77 -28.42
C LEU A 19 -26.21 -13.33 -28.21
N ASP A 20 -24.94 -13.14 -28.56
CA ASP A 20 -24.33 -11.82 -28.64
C ASP A 20 -25.04 -10.95 -29.70
N ARG A 21 -24.98 -9.63 -29.51
CA ARG A 21 -25.72 -8.66 -30.34
C ARG A 21 -25.38 -8.77 -31.83
N ASN A 22 -24.11 -9.04 -32.17
CA ASN A 22 -23.67 -9.24 -33.56
C ASN A 22 -24.29 -10.49 -34.20
N GLU A 23 -24.38 -11.60 -33.46
CA GLU A 23 -25.01 -12.83 -33.95
C GLU A 23 -26.53 -12.69 -34.11
N LYS A 24 -27.19 -11.95 -33.20
CA LYS A 24 -28.61 -11.56 -33.37
C LYS A 24 -28.83 -10.74 -34.64
N LEU A 25 -27.95 -9.76 -34.91
CA LEU A 25 -28.02 -8.92 -36.11
C LEU A 25 -27.82 -9.74 -37.39
N ARG A 26 -26.91 -10.72 -37.36
CA ARG A 26 -26.71 -11.67 -38.47
C ARG A 26 -27.95 -12.53 -38.71
N ALA A 27 -28.51 -13.13 -37.65
CA ALA A 27 -29.69 -13.99 -37.73
C ALA A 27 -30.89 -13.24 -38.31
N ILE A 28 -31.19 -12.04 -37.79
CA ILE A 28 -32.33 -11.26 -38.24
C ILE A 28 -32.12 -10.70 -39.65
N GLY A 29 -30.90 -10.27 -40.00
CA GLY A 29 -30.58 -9.82 -41.36
C GLY A 29 -30.83 -10.90 -42.40
N ASN A 30 -30.50 -12.16 -42.08
CA ASN A 30 -30.75 -13.29 -42.97
C ASN A 30 -32.25 -13.59 -43.17
N VAL A 31 -33.16 -13.11 -42.30
CA VAL A 31 -34.62 -13.28 -42.45
C VAL A 31 -35.15 -12.49 -43.66
N ALA A 32 -34.46 -11.42 -44.07
CA ALA A 32 -34.82 -10.65 -45.26
C ALA A 32 -34.89 -11.49 -46.54
N ARG A 33 -34.17 -12.63 -46.61
CA ARG A 33 -34.23 -13.59 -47.72
C ARG A 33 -35.64 -14.07 -48.06
N PHE A 34 -36.55 -14.10 -47.07
CA PHE A 34 -37.92 -14.54 -47.29
C PHE A 34 -38.74 -13.55 -48.13
N SER A 35 -38.26 -12.32 -48.33
CA SER A 35 -38.85 -11.39 -49.30
C SER A 35 -38.87 -11.97 -50.72
N GLU A 36 -37.90 -12.81 -51.09
CA GLU A 36 -37.87 -13.48 -52.39
C GLU A 36 -39.06 -14.43 -52.58
N LEU A 37 -39.55 -15.03 -51.49
CA LEU A 37 -40.71 -15.94 -51.53
C LEU A 37 -42.01 -15.22 -51.89
N LEU A 38 -42.08 -13.89 -51.70
CA LEU A 38 -43.22 -13.06 -52.09
C LEU A 38 -43.43 -13.05 -53.61
N LYS A 39 -42.42 -13.42 -54.40
CA LYS A 39 -42.52 -13.54 -55.87
C LYS A 39 -42.95 -14.95 -56.32
N THR A 40 -43.09 -15.89 -55.40
CA THR A 40 -43.39 -17.30 -55.69
C THR A 40 -44.84 -17.65 -55.37
N ARG A 41 -45.24 -18.88 -55.71
CA ARG A 41 -46.55 -19.46 -55.35
C ARG A 41 -46.69 -19.78 -53.86
N PHE A 42 -45.60 -19.78 -53.11
CA PHE A 42 -45.63 -20.02 -51.67
C PHE A 42 -46.03 -18.76 -50.92
N THR A 43 -46.69 -18.97 -49.80
CA THR A 43 -47.07 -17.93 -48.85
C THR A 43 -46.57 -18.31 -47.47
N PHE A 44 -46.49 -17.34 -46.58
CA PHE A 44 -45.94 -17.55 -45.24
C PHE A 44 -46.38 -16.43 -44.32
N PHE A 45 -46.06 -16.59 -43.04
CA PHE A 45 -46.13 -15.53 -42.05
C PHE A 45 -44.83 -15.54 -41.26
N LEU A 46 -44.36 -14.35 -40.91
CA LEU A 46 -43.20 -14.15 -40.04
C LEU A 46 -43.68 -14.10 -38.60
N HIS A 47 -43.22 -15.06 -37.80
CA HIS A 47 -43.51 -15.16 -36.38
C HIS A 47 -42.38 -15.94 -35.70
N PRO A 48 -41.98 -15.58 -34.46
CA PRO A 48 -40.95 -16.30 -33.71
C PRO A 48 -41.12 -17.83 -33.72
N GLY A 49 -42.32 -18.31 -33.42
CA GLY A 49 -42.66 -19.74 -33.42
C GLY A 49 -42.74 -20.42 -34.79
N ASN A 50 -42.58 -19.71 -35.91
CA ASN A 50 -42.59 -20.30 -37.25
C ASN A 50 -41.20 -20.34 -37.91
N MET A 51 -40.14 -20.07 -37.15
CA MET A 51 -38.77 -19.98 -37.67
C MET A 51 -37.79 -20.80 -36.83
N VAL A 52 -36.86 -21.43 -37.54
CA VAL A 52 -35.69 -22.09 -36.96
C VAL A 52 -34.45 -21.73 -37.76
N PHE A 53 -33.28 -21.79 -37.14
CA PHE A 53 -32.02 -21.32 -37.72
C PHE A 53 -30.99 -22.46 -37.76
N ASP A 54 -30.07 -22.40 -38.73
CA ASP A 54 -28.94 -23.31 -38.75
C ASP A 54 -27.70 -22.73 -38.05
N VAL A 55 -26.60 -23.48 -38.08
CA VAL A 55 -25.31 -23.08 -37.50
C VAL A 55 -24.74 -21.77 -38.08
N ASN A 56 -25.16 -21.37 -39.28
CA ASN A 56 -24.76 -20.13 -39.94
C ASN A 56 -25.75 -18.98 -39.70
N GLN A 57 -26.73 -19.19 -38.81
CA GLN A 57 -27.87 -18.32 -38.57
C GLN A 57 -28.73 -18.08 -39.81
N MET A 58 -28.78 -19.04 -40.72
CA MET A 58 -29.69 -18.99 -41.87
C MET A 58 -31.09 -19.45 -41.45
N PRO A 59 -32.14 -18.65 -41.67
CA PRO A 59 -33.48 -18.98 -41.22
C PRO A 59 -34.18 -19.95 -42.18
N PHE A 60 -35.03 -20.78 -41.59
CA PHE A 60 -35.95 -21.69 -42.26
C PHE A 60 -37.35 -21.50 -41.67
N LEU A 61 -38.36 -21.39 -42.54
CA LEU A 61 -39.77 -21.40 -42.13
C LEU A 61 -40.21 -22.83 -41.85
N VAL A 62 -40.81 -23.06 -40.68
CA VAL A 62 -41.37 -24.35 -40.28
C VAL A 62 -42.61 -24.64 -41.13
N TYR A 63 -43.53 -23.68 -41.21
CA TYR A 63 -44.77 -23.78 -41.96
C TYR A 63 -44.84 -22.76 -43.09
N ARG A 64 -45.34 -23.22 -44.25
CA ARG A 64 -45.58 -22.41 -45.45
C ARG A 64 -46.96 -22.73 -46.00
N GLY A 65 -47.65 -21.69 -46.46
CA GLY A 65 -48.87 -21.81 -47.23
C GLY A 65 -48.59 -21.89 -48.73
N ILE A 66 -49.67 -22.02 -49.49
CA ILE A 66 -49.71 -21.95 -50.95
C ILE A 66 -50.86 -21.01 -51.30
N ARG A 67 -50.60 -20.02 -52.17
CA ARG A 67 -51.62 -19.04 -52.59
C ARG A 67 -52.91 -19.74 -52.98
N ASP A 68 -54.01 -19.29 -52.38
CA ASP A 68 -55.38 -19.75 -52.65
C ASP A 68 -55.64 -21.25 -52.44
N VAL A 69 -54.67 -22.01 -51.90
CA VAL A 69 -54.76 -23.48 -51.71
C VAL A 69 -54.54 -23.88 -50.26
N LEU A 70 -53.54 -23.30 -49.59
CA LEU A 70 -53.16 -23.67 -48.23
C LEU A 70 -52.87 -22.39 -47.41
N PRO A 71 -53.52 -22.19 -46.25
CA PRO A 71 -53.30 -20.99 -45.44
C PRO A 71 -51.83 -20.93 -44.96
N PRO A 72 -51.24 -19.75 -44.69
CA PRO A 72 -51.81 -18.42 -44.94
C PRO A 72 -52.00 -18.17 -46.44
N TYR A 73 -53.15 -17.65 -46.86
CA TYR A 73 -53.48 -17.57 -48.29
C TYR A 73 -52.81 -16.40 -49.02
N THR A 74 -52.47 -15.33 -48.29
CA THR A 74 -51.87 -14.12 -48.87
C THR A 74 -50.76 -13.57 -47.98
N MET A 75 -49.70 -13.07 -48.62
CA MET A 75 -48.62 -12.34 -47.98
C MET A 75 -48.21 -11.18 -48.90
N THR A 76 -48.37 -9.95 -48.43
CA THR A 76 -48.06 -8.72 -49.17
C THR A 76 -46.78 -8.09 -48.65
N ASP A 77 -46.14 -7.24 -49.45
CA ASP A 77 -44.91 -6.54 -49.05
C ASP A 77 -45.12 -5.69 -47.79
N GLU A 78 -46.27 -5.03 -47.65
CA GLU A 78 -46.62 -4.26 -46.45
C GLU A 78 -46.73 -5.13 -45.19
N LYS A 79 -47.37 -6.30 -45.31
CA LYS A 79 -47.49 -7.26 -44.19
C LYS A 79 -46.13 -7.83 -43.84
N PHE A 80 -45.30 -8.13 -44.84
CA PHE A 80 -43.92 -8.57 -44.64
C PHE A 80 -43.11 -7.52 -43.88
N LEU A 81 -43.11 -6.29 -44.37
CA LEU A 81 -42.35 -5.20 -43.76
C LEU A 81 -42.80 -4.95 -42.32
N LYS A 82 -44.11 -4.93 -42.05
CA LYS A 82 -44.65 -4.77 -40.69
C LYS A 82 -44.21 -5.91 -39.77
N GLN A 83 -44.39 -7.17 -40.19
CA GLN A 83 -43.98 -8.32 -39.38
C GLN A 83 -42.47 -8.36 -39.17
N TYR A 84 -41.68 -7.99 -40.18
CA TYR A 84 -40.23 -7.96 -40.10
C TYR A 84 -39.74 -6.91 -39.09
N LYS A 85 -40.31 -5.70 -39.10
CA LYS A 85 -40.04 -4.68 -38.07
C LYS A 85 -40.39 -5.19 -36.67
N CYS A 86 -41.55 -5.83 -36.50
CA CYS A 86 -41.93 -6.40 -35.21
C CYS A 86 -40.94 -7.48 -34.73
N LEU A 87 -40.45 -8.34 -35.63
CA LEU A 87 -39.44 -9.34 -35.30
C LEU A 87 -38.12 -8.72 -34.85
N ILE A 88 -37.63 -7.70 -35.57
CA ILE A 88 -36.39 -7.01 -35.22
C ILE A 88 -36.54 -6.36 -33.84
N VAL A 89 -37.59 -5.58 -33.62
CA VAL A 89 -37.82 -4.88 -32.35
C VAL A 89 -38.01 -5.90 -31.21
N ALA A 90 -38.74 -6.99 -31.42
CA ALA A 90 -38.89 -8.05 -30.42
C ALA A 90 -37.56 -8.71 -30.04
N LEU A 91 -36.66 -8.93 -31.00
CA LEU A 91 -35.38 -9.60 -30.75
C LEU A 91 -34.41 -8.75 -29.91
N PHE A 92 -34.44 -7.41 -30.10
CA PHE A 92 -33.53 -6.49 -29.40
C PHE A 92 -34.14 -5.79 -28.19
N SER A 93 -35.47 -5.75 -28.08
CA SER A 93 -36.17 -5.20 -26.92
C SER A 93 -36.45 -6.28 -25.88
N LYS A 94 -36.15 -5.98 -24.61
CA LYS A 94 -36.60 -6.81 -23.48
C LYS A 94 -38.01 -6.45 -22.98
N LYS A 95 -38.63 -5.41 -23.57
CA LYS A 95 -39.87 -4.81 -23.05
C LYS A 95 -41.12 -5.23 -23.83
N TYR A 96 -40.97 -5.64 -25.08
CA TYR A 96 -42.10 -5.88 -25.97
C TYR A 96 -41.96 -7.25 -26.60
N ALA A 97 -43.01 -8.05 -26.51
CA ALA A 97 -43.11 -9.32 -27.23
C ALA A 97 -43.58 -9.09 -28.68
N PHE A 98 -43.33 -10.06 -29.57
CA PHE A 98 -43.76 -9.97 -30.97
C PHE A 98 -45.28 -9.74 -31.10
N ASP A 99 -46.09 -10.47 -30.33
CA ASP A 99 -47.54 -10.40 -30.39
C ASP A 99 -48.10 -9.04 -29.96
N GLU A 100 -47.43 -8.35 -29.03
CA GLU A 100 -47.78 -7.00 -28.59
C GLU A 100 -47.44 -5.95 -29.66
N LEU A 101 -46.32 -6.15 -30.36
CA LEU A 101 -45.88 -5.25 -31.42
C LEU A 101 -46.78 -5.35 -32.65
N ILE A 102 -47.12 -6.57 -33.08
CA ILE A 102 -47.95 -6.78 -34.27
C ILE A 102 -49.39 -6.27 -34.08
N SER A 103 -49.91 -6.34 -32.85
CA SER A 103 -51.25 -5.89 -32.45
C SER A 103 -51.40 -4.37 -32.32
N GLY A 104 -50.30 -3.60 -32.35
CA GLY A 104 -50.36 -2.14 -32.43
C GLY A 104 -49.31 -1.38 -31.61
N SER A 105 -48.49 -2.07 -30.81
CA SER A 105 -47.51 -1.40 -29.94
C SER A 105 -46.24 -0.95 -30.65
N LEU A 106 -46.09 -1.25 -31.95
CA LEU A 106 -44.86 -0.98 -32.71
C LEU A 106 -44.46 0.50 -32.70
N ASP A 107 -45.41 1.42 -32.89
CA ASP A 107 -45.12 2.86 -32.96
C ASP A 107 -44.62 3.44 -31.62
N ASN A 108 -44.98 2.77 -30.51
CA ASN A 108 -44.57 3.13 -29.16
C ASN A 108 -43.24 2.50 -28.75
N ALA A 109 -42.74 1.52 -29.50
CA ALA A 109 -41.54 0.74 -29.17
C ALA A 109 -40.22 1.44 -29.54
N LYS A 110 -40.14 2.76 -29.34
CA LYS A 110 -38.99 3.62 -29.68
C LYS A 110 -37.90 3.64 -28.60
N GLY A 111 -37.63 2.49 -27.98
CA GLY A 111 -36.78 2.36 -26.79
C GLY A 111 -35.32 2.77 -27.02
N THR A 112 -34.74 2.39 -28.15
CA THR A 112 -33.36 2.75 -28.53
C THR A 112 -33.31 3.56 -29.83
N SER A 113 -32.14 4.14 -30.15
CA SER A 113 -31.94 4.79 -31.46
C SER A 113 -32.06 3.80 -32.61
N PHE A 114 -31.63 2.55 -32.40
CA PHE A 114 -31.77 1.46 -33.36
C PHE A 114 -33.24 1.11 -33.61
N ASP A 115 -34.05 0.92 -32.56
CA ASP A 115 -35.48 0.60 -32.71
C ASP A 115 -36.22 1.71 -33.47
N ARG A 116 -35.89 2.98 -33.17
CA ARG A 116 -36.43 4.14 -33.89
C ARG A 116 -36.12 4.10 -35.38
N SER A 117 -34.85 3.89 -35.75
CA SER A 117 -34.43 3.78 -37.15
C SER A 117 -35.15 2.64 -37.88
N ILE A 118 -35.35 1.50 -37.23
CA ILE A 118 -36.07 0.35 -37.82
C ILE A 118 -37.57 0.65 -37.99
N ILE A 119 -38.21 1.27 -37.00
CA ILE A 119 -39.64 1.63 -37.08
C ILE A 119 -39.89 2.64 -38.20
N GLU A 120 -39.00 3.64 -38.34
CA GLU A 120 -39.12 4.74 -39.30
C GLU A 120 -38.68 4.37 -40.74
N ALA A 121 -37.98 3.25 -40.92
CA ALA A 121 -37.55 2.76 -42.23
C ALA A 121 -38.75 2.51 -43.16
N LYS A 122 -38.70 3.04 -44.39
CA LYS A 122 -39.85 3.01 -45.32
C LYS A 122 -39.94 1.72 -46.13
N ASP A 123 -38.82 1.09 -46.39
CA ASP A 123 -38.73 -0.11 -47.23
C ASP A 123 -37.73 -1.12 -46.65
N LEU A 124 -37.66 -2.29 -47.29
CA LEU A 124 -36.77 -3.37 -46.89
C LEU A 124 -35.29 -2.99 -47.04
N ALA A 125 -34.94 -2.23 -48.09
CA ALA A 125 -33.57 -1.83 -48.38
C ALA A 125 -33.00 -0.94 -47.26
N ALA A 126 -33.79 0.02 -46.77
CA ALA A 126 -33.42 0.87 -45.64
C ALA A 126 -33.20 0.05 -44.36
N ILE A 127 -34.00 -0.99 -44.12
CA ILE A 127 -33.81 -1.88 -42.96
C ILE A 127 -32.52 -2.70 -43.11
N GLU A 128 -32.25 -3.24 -44.29
CA GLU A 128 -31.03 -4.01 -44.57
C GLU A 128 -29.77 -3.15 -44.38
N GLU A 129 -29.80 -1.88 -44.81
CA GLU A 129 -28.70 -0.93 -44.61
C GLU A 129 -28.45 -0.67 -43.11
N ILE A 130 -29.50 -0.38 -42.34
CA ILE A 130 -29.40 -0.15 -40.88
C ILE A 130 -28.83 -1.39 -40.17
N LEU A 131 -29.27 -2.59 -40.56
CA LEU A 131 -28.80 -3.84 -39.97
C LEU A 131 -27.34 -4.11 -40.33
N ALA A 132 -26.93 -3.87 -41.57
CA ALA A 132 -25.56 -4.04 -42.04
C ALA A 132 -24.59 -3.06 -41.32
N GLU A 133 -24.96 -1.79 -41.20
CA GLU A 133 -24.17 -0.79 -40.46
C GLU A 133 -24.04 -1.20 -38.98
N SER A 134 -25.16 -1.60 -38.35
CA SER A 134 -25.17 -2.05 -36.96
C SER A 134 -24.30 -3.29 -36.76
N TYR A 135 -24.34 -4.25 -37.69
CA TYR A 135 -23.55 -5.48 -37.63
C TYR A 135 -22.05 -5.20 -37.73
N THR A 136 -21.64 -4.37 -38.69
CA THR A 136 -20.22 -4.02 -38.89
C THR A 136 -19.66 -3.27 -37.69
N LYS A 137 -20.42 -2.32 -37.13
CA LYS A 137 -20.05 -1.57 -35.93
C LYS A 137 -19.88 -2.44 -34.70
N GLU A 138 -20.83 -3.34 -34.44
CA GLU A 138 -20.78 -4.25 -33.29
C GLU A 138 -19.65 -5.28 -33.44
N THR A 139 -19.46 -5.84 -34.64
CA THR A 139 -18.38 -6.79 -34.91
C THR A 139 -17.01 -6.13 -34.74
N ALA A 140 -16.84 -4.89 -35.19
CA ALA A 140 -15.61 -4.12 -34.96
C ALA A 140 -15.39 -3.83 -33.47
N ALA A 141 -16.44 -3.53 -32.70
CA ALA A 141 -16.35 -3.29 -31.27
C ALA A 141 -15.96 -4.56 -30.49
N VAL A 142 -16.54 -5.72 -30.83
CA VAL A 142 -16.18 -7.02 -30.25
C VAL A 142 -14.72 -7.34 -30.55
N ASN A 143 -14.28 -7.22 -31.81
CA ASN A 143 -12.90 -7.48 -32.21
C ASN A 143 -11.87 -6.54 -31.56
N ARG A 144 -12.25 -5.29 -31.25
CA ARG A 144 -11.38 -4.35 -30.53
C ARG A 144 -11.29 -4.64 -29.04
N LYS A 145 -12.39 -5.05 -28.40
CA LYS A 145 -12.47 -5.22 -26.94
C LYS A 145 -12.04 -6.61 -26.49
N MET A 146 -12.24 -7.62 -27.32
CA MET A 146 -12.01 -9.02 -26.98
C MET A 146 -10.93 -9.59 -27.88
N THR A 147 -9.90 -10.13 -27.25
CA THR A 147 -8.89 -10.95 -27.93
C THR A 147 -8.97 -12.36 -27.38
N LEU A 148 -8.94 -13.34 -28.28
CA LEU A 148 -8.93 -14.74 -27.90
C LEU A 148 -7.55 -15.08 -27.34
N VAL A 149 -7.49 -15.32 -26.03
CA VAL A 149 -6.27 -15.73 -25.34
C VAL A 149 -6.36 -17.18 -24.89
N GLN A 150 -5.21 -17.88 -24.94
CA GLN A 150 -5.12 -19.21 -24.38
C GLN A 150 -5.28 -19.17 -22.85
N ARG A 151 -6.34 -19.80 -22.34
CA ARG A 151 -6.73 -19.74 -20.91
C ARG A 151 -5.60 -20.13 -19.95
N LYS A 152 -4.76 -21.11 -20.32
CA LYS A 152 -3.64 -21.59 -19.49
C LYS A 152 -2.60 -20.49 -19.26
N ASN A 153 -2.16 -19.82 -20.32
CA ASN A 153 -1.16 -18.76 -20.24
C ASN A 153 -1.70 -17.55 -19.50
N TYR A 154 -2.96 -17.14 -19.78
CA TYR A 154 -3.59 -16.03 -19.09
C TYR A 154 -3.68 -16.24 -17.57
N ARG A 155 -4.03 -17.46 -17.13
CA ARG A 155 -4.09 -17.79 -15.69
C ARG A 155 -2.71 -17.74 -15.03
N LEU A 156 -1.67 -18.21 -15.71
CA LEU A 156 -0.29 -18.14 -15.23
C LEU A 156 0.17 -16.67 -15.09
N PHE A 157 0.02 -15.87 -16.15
CA PHE A 157 0.39 -14.46 -16.13
C PHE A 157 -0.36 -13.69 -15.03
N LYS A 158 -1.66 -13.90 -14.89
CA LYS A 158 -2.46 -13.28 -13.81
C LYS A 158 -1.89 -13.62 -12.42
N GLY A 159 -1.51 -14.88 -12.20
CA GLY A 159 -0.88 -15.32 -10.94
C GLY A 159 0.48 -14.66 -10.71
N LEU A 160 1.34 -14.62 -11.74
CA LEU A 160 2.65 -13.99 -11.69
C LEU A 160 2.55 -12.49 -11.41
N THR A 161 1.62 -11.78 -12.06
CA THR A 161 1.41 -10.35 -11.83
C THR A 161 1.01 -10.06 -10.38
N ILE A 162 0.08 -10.84 -9.83
CA ILE A 162 -0.33 -10.71 -8.42
C ILE A 162 0.87 -11.00 -7.50
N GLY A 163 1.62 -12.07 -7.78
CA GLY A 163 2.84 -12.41 -7.03
C GLY A 163 3.88 -11.30 -7.05
N PHE A 164 4.12 -10.68 -8.21
CA PHE A 164 5.04 -9.55 -8.36
C PHE A 164 4.60 -8.32 -7.57
N ILE A 165 3.30 -8.00 -7.56
CA ILE A 165 2.78 -6.88 -6.77
C ILE A 165 3.06 -7.11 -5.28
N ILE A 166 2.78 -8.32 -4.77
CA ILE A 166 3.02 -8.67 -3.37
C ILE A 166 4.53 -8.61 -3.06
N ALA A 167 5.37 -9.21 -3.90
CA ALA A 167 6.81 -9.20 -3.72
C ALA A 167 7.39 -7.78 -3.71
N THR A 168 6.88 -6.90 -4.57
CA THR A 168 7.29 -5.49 -4.62
C THR A 168 6.95 -4.75 -3.34
N LEU A 169 5.75 -4.97 -2.79
CA LEU A 169 5.34 -4.35 -1.52
C LEU A 169 6.19 -4.83 -0.34
N VAL A 170 6.51 -6.14 -0.30
CA VAL A 170 7.38 -6.70 0.74
C VAL A 170 8.79 -6.13 0.64
N LEU A 171 9.34 -5.99 -0.57
CA LEU A 171 10.69 -5.43 -0.78
C LEU A 171 10.75 -3.91 -0.58
N ALA A 172 9.64 -3.20 -0.70
CA ALA A 172 9.61 -1.75 -0.48
C ALA A 172 9.91 -1.37 0.98
N VAL A 173 9.50 -2.18 1.95
CA VAL A 173 9.70 -1.92 3.38
C VAL A 173 11.19 -1.82 3.77
N PRO A 174 12.05 -2.83 3.49
CA PRO A 174 13.46 -2.72 3.81
C PRO A 174 14.12 -1.58 3.04
N VAL A 175 13.78 -1.38 1.76
CA VAL A 175 14.33 -0.26 0.97
C VAL A 175 14.03 1.08 1.62
N ALA A 176 12.78 1.29 2.08
CA ALA A 176 12.40 2.50 2.80
C ALA A 176 13.19 2.67 4.11
N TYR A 177 13.34 1.60 4.90
CA TYR A 177 14.16 1.65 6.12
C TYR A 177 15.62 2.01 5.83
N PHE A 178 16.23 1.43 4.80
CA PHE A 178 17.59 1.77 4.41
C PHE A 178 17.70 3.24 3.97
N ALA A 179 16.79 3.69 3.11
CA ALA A 179 16.84 5.03 2.52
C ALA A 179 16.54 6.15 3.53
N PHE A 180 15.56 5.97 4.42
CA PHE A 180 15.09 7.04 5.30
C PHE A 180 15.60 6.96 6.74
N VAL A 181 16.11 5.80 7.18
CA VAL A 181 16.59 5.62 8.55
C VAL A 181 18.07 5.31 8.57
N LYS A 182 18.50 4.23 7.90
CA LYS A 182 19.87 3.72 8.06
C LYS A 182 20.91 4.60 7.36
N VAL A 183 20.69 5.01 6.12
CA VAL A 183 21.64 5.85 5.37
C VAL A 183 21.80 7.23 6.01
N PRO A 184 20.73 7.98 6.34
CA PRO A 184 20.88 9.27 7.01
C PRO A 184 21.60 9.15 8.36
N PHE A 185 21.30 8.13 9.16
CA PHE A 185 22.02 7.86 10.41
C PHE A 185 23.51 7.59 10.18
N GLN A 186 23.88 6.87 9.11
CA GLN A 186 25.30 6.66 8.79
C GLN A 186 25.99 7.95 8.33
N GLU A 187 25.30 8.81 7.57
CA GLU A 187 25.83 10.11 7.16
C GLU A 187 26.02 11.06 8.35
N THR A 188 25.09 11.09 9.32
CA THR A 188 25.27 11.91 10.53
C THR A 188 26.45 11.44 11.36
N LEU A 189 26.64 10.13 11.52
CA LEU A 189 27.83 9.58 12.20
C LEU A 189 29.13 9.92 11.45
N LEU A 190 29.12 9.83 10.12
CA LEU A 190 30.30 10.15 9.30
C LEU A 190 30.66 11.64 9.40
N SER A 191 29.67 12.53 9.31
CA SER A 191 29.85 13.97 9.46
C SER A 191 30.35 14.35 10.86
N ALA A 192 29.86 13.68 11.90
CA ALA A 192 30.33 13.88 13.27
C ALA A 192 31.81 13.44 13.41
N ASN A 193 32.16 12.27 12.89
CA ASN A 193 33.55 11.79 12.91
C ASN A 193 34.48 12.72 12.10
N GLU A 194 34.05 13.23 10.95
CA GLU A 194 34.83 14.23 10.18
C GLU A 194 35.08 15.50 11.00
N ALA A 195 34.04 16.02 11.68
CA ALA A 195 34.18 17.17 12.56
C ALA A 195 35.12 16.88 13.75
N PHE A 196 35.03 15.69 14.33
CA PHE A 196 35.88 15.28 15.43
C PHE A 196 37.36 15.20 15.03
N ILE A 197 37.67 14.64 13.86
CA ILE A 197 39.04 14.59 13.33
C ILE A 197 39.57 15.99 13.03
N ALA A 198 38.69 16.93 12.66
CA ALA A 198 39.02 18.33 12.46
C ALA A 198 39.11 19.16 13.76
N ASP A 199 39.03 18.51 14.94
CA ASP A 199 39.00 19.14 16.26
C ASP A 199 37.82 20.13 16.46
N ASP A 200 36.76 20.03 15.65
CA ASP A 200 35.54 20.83 15.78
C ASP A 200 34.53 20.13 16.69
N TYR A 201 34.84 20.13 17.99
CA TYR A 201 34.03 19.50 19.04
C TYR A 201 32.62 20.10 19.13
N GLY A 202 32.45 21.38 18.79
CA GLY A 202 31.13 22.03 18.78
C GLY A 202 30.22 21.41 17.73
N LYS A 203 30.72 21.26 16.49
CA LYS A 203 29.97 20.65 15.40
C LYS A 203 29.63 19.17 15.65
N VAL A 204 30.49 18.43 16.37
CA VAL A 204 30.17 17.06 16.81
C VAL A 204 28.92 17.05 17.70
N THR A 205 28.89 17.93 18.71
CA THR A 205 27.76 18.02 19.64
C THR A 205 26.48 18.47 18.96
N GLU A 206 26.56 19.36 17.96
CA GLU A 206 25.40 19.79 17.17
C GLU A 206 24.86 18.66 16.28
N THR A 207 25.76 17.96 15.56
CA THR A 207 25.38 16.90 14.61
C THR A 207 24.74 15.70 15.30
N LEU A 208 25.19 15.36 16.51
CA LEU A 208 24.69 14.21 17.27
C LEU A 208 23.67 14.59 18.36
N ARG A 209 23.28 15.86 18.46
CA ARG A 209 22.42 16.39 19.54
C ARG A 209 21.11 15.62 19.70
N ASP A 210 20.44 15.36 18.59
CA ASP A 210 19.10 14.74 18.55
C ASP A 210 19.15 13.21 18.39
N VAL A 211 20.37 12.64 18.40
CA VAL A 211 20.57 11.20 18.31
C VAL A 211 20.55 10.61 19.70
N ASP A 212 19.76 9.54 19.87
CA ASP A 212 19.70 8.76 21.10
C ASP A 212 21.10 8.20 21.47
N PRO A 213 21.70 8.64 22.60
CA PRO A 213 23.05 8.25 22.98
C PRO A 213 23.25 6.74 23.10
N GLU A 214 22.23 6.00 23.52
CA GLU A 214 22.32 4.54 23.72
C GLU A 214 22.50 3.79 22.40
N LYS A 215 21.93 4.32 21.31
CA LYS A 215 21.99 3.72 19.95
C LYS A 215 23.29 4.03 19.21
N LEU A 216 24.10 4.93 19.74
CA LEU A 216 25.38 5.27 19.13
C LEU A 216 26.36 4.09 19.22
N PRO A 217 27.15 3.83 18.17
CA PRO A 217 28.32 2.95 18.28
C PRO A 217 29.31 3.48 19.31
N GLN A 218 30.10 2.58 19.91
CA GLN A 218 31.11 2.93 20.93
C GLN A 218 32.06 4.06 20.50
N ALA A 219 32.49 4.06 19.24
CA ALA A 219 33.35 5.11 18.68
C ALA A 219 32.68 6.49 18.72
N SER A 220 31.44 6.58 18.25
CA SER A 220 30.67 7.84 18.25
C SER A 220 30.28 8.28 19.66
N LYS A 221 30.03 7.34 20.59
CA LYS A 221 29.88 7.64 22.03
C LYS A 221 31.14 8.30 22.58
N PHE A 222 32.30 7.76 22.25
CA PHE A 222 33.58 8.33 22.66
C PHE A 222 33.81 9.73 22.07
N GLU A 223 33.58 9.91 20.77
CA GLU A 223 33.71 11.20 20.09
C GLU A 223 32.80 12.26 20.73
N LEU A 224 31.54 11.92 20.96
CA LEU A 224 30.55 12.82 21.55
C LEU A 224 30.86 13.12 23.02
N ALA A 225 31.16 12.10 23.82
CA ALA A 225 31.54 12.27 25.23
C ALA A 225 32.78 13.16 25.38
N LYS A 226 33.83 12.91 24.58
CA LYS A 226 35.04 13.73 24.59
C LYS A 226 34.75 15.17 24.18
N SER A 227 33.90 15.37 23.17
CA SER A 227 33.47 16.70 22.73
C SER A 227 32.74 17.47 23.83
N TYR A 228 31.84 16.80 24.56
CA TYR A 228 31.17 17.42 25.71
C TYR A 228 32.12 17.74 26.85
N VAL A 229 33.06 16.85 27.19
CA VAL A 229 34.10 17.11 28.20
C VAL A 229 34.96 18.32 27.82
N GLU A 230 35.29 18.47 26.53
CA GLU A 230 36.07 19.61 26.05
C GLU A 230 35.31 20.93 26.26
N SER A 231 33.99 20.92 26.05
CA SER A 231 33.11 22.07 26.29
C SER A 231 32.70 22.26 27.77
N ALA A 232 33.00 21.29 28.64
CA ALA A 232 32.55 21.31 30.04
C ALA A 232 33.28 22.39 30.86
N LYS A 233 32.55 22.96 31.82
CA LYS A 233 33.06 23.94 32.80
C LYS A 233 33.87 23.25 33.91
N LEU A 234 34.99 22.66 33.53
CA LEU A 234 35.95 22.03 34.43
C LEU A 234 37.23 22.88 34.49
N SER A 235 37.95 22.85 35.62
CA SER A 235 39.32 23.39 35.66
C SER A 235 40.24 22.60 34.72
N ASP A 236 41.31 23.22 34.22
CA ASP A 236 42.22 22.57 33.26
C ASP A 236 42.80 21.25 33.79
N VAL A 237 43.08 21.18 35.10
CA VAL A 237 43.59 19.98 35.78
C VAL A 237 42.53 18.87 35.81
N GLN A 238 41.29 19.21 36.16
CA GLN A 238 40.18 18.25 36.17
C GLN A 238 39.86 17.76 34.76
N LYS A 239 39.79 18.68 33.79
CA LYS A 239 39.53 18.36 32.39
C LYS A 239 40.58 17.39 31.84
N LYS A 240 41.87 17.64 32.09
CA LYS A 240 42.97 16.73 31.69
C LYS A 240 42.81 15.34 32.30
N THR A 241 42.43 15.24 33.57
CA THR A 241 42.20 13.97 34.26
C THR A 241 41.03 13.21 33.66
N VAL A 242 39.92 13.89 33.37
CA VAL A 242 38.74 13.29 32.74
C VAL A 242 39.07 12.84 31.32
N LEU A 243 39.72 13.68 30.51
CA LEU A 243 40.11 13.34 29.14
C LEU A 243 41.05 12.12 29.06
N GLN A 244 41.93 11.93 30.06
CA GLN A 244 42.75 10.72 30.14
C GLN A 244 41.94 9.45 30.42
N LYS A 245 40.82 9.58 31.16
CA LYS A 245 39.89 8.48 31.44
C LYS A 245 38.87 8.27 30.33
N THR A 246 38.58 9.28 29.51
CA THR A 246 37.69 9.20 28.35
C THR A 246 38.47 8.67 27.15
N THR A 247 38.42 7.35 26.95
CA THR A 247 39.08 6.64 25.86
C THR A 247 38.06 5.80 25.10
N LEU A 248 38.42 5.32 23.91
CA LEU A 248 37.58 4.41 23.14
C LEU A 248 37.26 3.10 23.90
N LYS A 249 38.14 2.69 24.82
CA LYS A 249 37.99 1.47 25.64
C LYS A 249 37.28 1.72 26.97
N SER A 250 36.90 2.95 27.27
CA SER A 250 36.23 3.26 28.52
C SER A 250 34.85 2.60 28.56
N PRO A 251 34.35 2.24 29.76
CA PRO A 251 33.02 1.67 29.90
C PRO A 251 31.96 2.53 29.22
N GLU A 252 30.98 1.88 28.59
CA GLU A 252 29.91 2.57 27.87
C GLU A 252 29.17 3.54 28.80
N GLU A 253 28.94 3.13 30.04
CA GLU A 253 28.31 3.91 31.10
C GLU A 253 29.07 5.22 31.35
N TYR A 254 30.41 5.16 31.39
CA TYR A 254 31.23 6.36 31.60
C TYR A 254 31.11 7.36 30.45
N LEU A 255 31.03 6.87 29.21
CA LEU A 255 30.84 7.74 28.04
C LEU A 255 29.43 8.33 28.03
N LEU A 256 28.42 7.51 28.31
CA LEU A 256 27.03 7.95 28.42
C LEU A 256 26.83 8.99 29.52
N TYR A 257 27.52 8.87 30.66
CA TYR A 257 27.50 9.89 31.71
C TYR A 257 27.84 11.27 31.17
N TRP A 258 28.98 11.40 30.47
CA TRP A 258 29.44 12.69 29.95
C TRP A 258 28.57 13.21 28.81
N ILE A 259 27.96 12.31 28.03
CA ILE A 259 26.97 12.69 27.02
C ILE A 259 25.72 13.28 27.68
N TYR A 260 25.14 12.59 28.67
CA TYR A 260 23.94 13.06 29.36
C TYR A 260 24.19 14.33 30.18
N ASP A 261 25.37 14.49 30.79
CA ASP A 261 25.74 15.75 31.45
C ASP A 261 25.82 16.91 30.45
N GLY A 262 26.45 16.68 29.30
CA GLY A 262 26.56 17.66 28.21
C GLY A 262 25.21 18.04 27.58
N GLN A 263 24.28 17.09 27.50
CA GLN A 263 22.90 17.31 27.04
C GLN A 263 21.98 17.91 28.12
N ALA A 264 22.50 18.15 29.33
CA ALA A 264 21.74 18.61 30.50
C ALA A 264 20.64 17.64 30.99
N GLU A 265 20.72 16.36 30.63
CA GLU A 265 19.88 15.28 31.17
C GLU A 265 20.46 14.74 32.48
N LEU A 266 20.58 15.63 33.48
CA LEU A 266 21.34 15.38 34.71
C LEU A 266 20.80 14.21 35.55
N THR A 267 19.52 13.88 35.44
CA THR A 267 18.93 12.73 36.14
C THR A 267 19.49 11.41 35.62
N LYS A 268 19.56 11.23 34.29
CA LYS A 268 20.15 10.02 33.68
C LYS A 268 21.63 9.91 33.99
N ALA A 269 22.36 11.02 33.92
CA ALA A 269 23.77 11.06 34.32
C ALA A 269 23.95 10.68 35.81
N ASN A 270 23.08 11.13 36.70
CA ASN A 270 23.13 10.75 38.11
C ASN A 270 22.89 9.24 38.32
N ASP A 271 21.91 8.66 37.62
CA ASP A 271 21.60 7.23 37.72
C ASP A 271 22.79 6.36 37.26
N ILE A 272 23.49 6.80 36.21
CA ILE A 272 24.73 6.17 35.77
C ILE A 272 25.82 6.29 36.84
N ALA A 273 26.03 7.47 37.42
CA ALA A 273 27.06 7.68 38.44
C ALA A 273 26.79 6.84 39.71
N LEU A 274 25.53 6.66 40.08
CA LEU A 274 25.10 5.76 41.16
C LEU A 274 25.39 4.30 40.81
N THR A 275 25.06 3.88 39.58
CA THR A 275 25.29 2.52 39.10
C THR A 275 26.78 2.17 39.07
N MET A 276 27.60 3.11 38.61
CA MET A 276 29.07 3.00 38.60
C MET A 276 29.70 3.10 39.98
N LYS A 277 28.95 3.57 41.00
CA LYS A 277 29.45 3.89 42.35
C LYS A 277 30.62 4.88 42.31
N ASP A 278 30.60 5.80 41.36
CA ASP A 278 31.64 6.82 41.21
C ASP A 278 31.24 8.09 41.97
N ASN A 279 31.81 8.27 43.16
CA ASN A 279 31.49 9.39 44.04
C ASN A 279 31.90 10.75 43.44
N ASP A 280 32.97 10.80 42.63
CA ASP A 280 33.42 12.03 41.98
C ASP A 280 32.40 12.49 40.94
N LEU A 281 31.90 11.55 40.12
CA LEU A 281 30.85 11.82 39.13
C LEU A 281 29.51 12.17 39.80
N GLN A 282 29.17 11.54 40.92
CA GLN A 282 27.97 11.89 41.68
C GLN A 282 28.06 13.32 42.22
N VAL A 283 29.17 13.70 42.85
CA VAL A 283 29.37 15.05 43.38
C VAL A 283 29.36 16.08 42.27
N TYR A 284 30.02 15.80 41.14
CA TYR A 284 30.00 16.69 39.97
C TYR A 284 28.57 16.90 39.43
N ASN A 285 27.81 15.80 39.25
CA ASN A 285 26.44 15.88 38.75
C ASN A 285 25.52 16.67 39.71
N LEU A 286 25.64 16.45 41.02
CA LEU A 286 24.87 17.21 42.02
C LEU A 286 25.20 18.71 41.97
N ALA A 287 26.46 19.09 41.75
CA ALA A 287 26.85 20.47 41.55
C ALA A 287 26.23 21.06 40.28
N ARG A 288 26.21 20.30 39.18
CA ARG A 288 25.55 20.68 37.92
C ARG A 288 24.04 20.86 38.09
N GLN A 289 23.38 20.04 38.90
CA GLN A 289 21.96 20.19 39.23
C GLN A 289 21.70 21.50 39.99
N ILE A 290 22.60 21.89 40.89
CA ILE A 290 22.53 23.19 41.57
C ILE A 290 22.65 24.34 40.56
N GLU A 291 23.63 24.29 39.64
CA GLU A 291 23.78 25.29 38.57
C GLU A 291 22.51 25.40 37.70
N GLN A 292 21.89 24.28 37.36
CA GLN A 292 20.66 24.25 36.57
C GLN A 292 19.48 24.87 37.33
N LEU A 293 19.40 24.65 38.65
CA LEU A 293 18.40 25.30 39.51
C LEU A 293 18.64 26.81 39.64
N ASP A 294 19.91 27.25 39.71
CA ASP A 294 20.28 28.67 39.77
C ASP A 294 19.88 29.42 38.50
N ALA A 295 20.07 28.79 37.34
CA ALA A 295 19.70 29.34 36.04
C ALA A 295 18.18 29.41 35.81
N ASN A 296 17.37 28.69 36.62
CA ASN A 296 15.92 28.66 36.46
C ASN A 296 15.26 29.90 37.09
N THR A 297 14.85 30.86 36.25
CA THR A 297 14.22 32.13 36.67
C THR A 297 12.74 31.99 37.02
N GLU A 298 12.08 30.89 36.63
CA GLU A 298 10.63 30.68 36.84
C GLU A 298 10.31 30.09 38.22
N MET A 299 11.25 29.40 38.85
CA MET A 299 11.04 28.77 40.16
C MET A 299 11.08 29.80 41.31
N LYS A 300 10.11 29.72 42.23
CA LYS A 300 10.09 30.54 43.46
C LYS A 300 11.40 30.37 44.25
N ALA A 301 11.92 31.49 44.76
CA ALA A 301 13.18 31.52 45.51
C ALA A 301 13.20 30.58 46.73
N SER A 302 12.08 30.49 47.48
CA SER A 302 11.99 29.59 48.64
C SER A 302 12.15 28.12 48.25
N THR A 303 11.43 27.66 47.22
CA THR A 303 11.50 26.28 46.71
C THR A 303 12.85 25.96 46.08
N ARG A 304 13.50 26.96 45.47
CA ARG A 304 14.86 26.82 44.94
C ARG A 304 15.87 26.58 46.06
N ASN A 305 15.82 27.41 47.11
CA ASN A 305 16.71 27.29 48.27
C ASN A 305 16.54 25.94 48.98
N GLU A 306 15.31 25.47 49.19
CA GLU A 306 15.04 24.16 49.78
C GLU A 306 15.66 23.01 48.95
N LYS A 307 15.51 23.05 47.62
CA LYS A 307 16.10 22.04 46.73
C LYS A 307 17.63 22.11 46.72
N GLN A 308 18.21 23.30 46.77
CA GLN A 308 19.66 23.49 46.85
C GLN A 308 20.22 22.96 48.16
N GLU A 309 19.56 23.23 49.28
CA GLU A 309 19.96 22.72 50.59
C GLU A 309 19.93 21.19 50.60
N ALA A 310 18.86 20.58 50.06
CA ALA A 310 18.77 19.14 49.92
C ALA A 310 19.88 18.53 49.03
N LEU A 311 20.26 19.20 47.94
CA LEU A 311 21.37 18.75 47.07
C LEU A 311 22.73 18.91 47.76
N ASN A 312 22.95 20.02 48.47
CA ASN A 312 24.17 20.25 49.24
C ASN A 312 24.34 19.22 50.37
N ASP A 313 23.25 18.85 51.04
CA ASP A 313 23.26 17.79 52.05
C ASP A 313 23.58 16.42 51.43
N LYS A 314 23.09 16.14 50.23
CA LYS A 314 23.50 14.93 49.48
C LYS A 314 24.99 14.96 49.17
N ILE A 315 25.52 16.09 48.70
CA ILE A 315 26.97 16.25 48.42
C ILE A 315 27.79 16.00 49.70
N LYS A 316 27.39 16.58 50.85
CA LYS A 316 28.06 16.33 52.13
C LYS A 316 28.06 14.86 52.49
N LYS A 317 26.90 14.19 52.41
CA LYS A 317 26.78 12.75 52.71
C LYS A 317 27.67 11.89 51.81
N VAL A 318 27.73 12.18 50.51
CA VAL A 318 28.60 11.43 49.58
C VAL A 318 30.07 11.61 49.97
N LYS A 319 30.51 12.83 50.25
CA LYS A 319 31.90 13.12 50.68
C LYS A 319 32.25 12.51 52.03
N GLU A 320 31.34 12.54 53.00
CA GLU A 320 31.54 11.91 54.32
C GLU A 320 31.65 10.39 54.21
N ASN A 321 30.81 9.77 53.37
CA ASN A 321 30.87 8.33 53.13
C ASN A 321 32.18 7.94 52.44
N GLU A 322 32.64 8.73 51.46
CA GLU A 322 33.93 8.51 50.80
C GLU A 322 35.11 8.64 51.76
N ALA A 323 35.09 9.64 52.65
CA ALA A 323 36.13 9.82 53.66
C ALA A 323 36.19 8.62 54.62
N LYS A 324 35.04 8.13 55.09
CA LYS A 324 34.97 6.92 55.94
C LYS A 324 35.52 5.68 55.23
N LEU A 325 35.14 5.46 53.97
CA LEU A 325 35.66 4.36 53.15
C LEU A 325 37.18 4.43 52.99
N LYS A 326 37.74 5.63 52.74
CA LYS A 326 39.18 5.84 52.65
C LYS A 326 39.90 5.59 53.98
N GLU A 327 39.31 6.00 55.10
CA GLU A 327 39.87 5.73 56.43
C GLU A 327 39.83 4.24 56.80
N GLU A 328 38.76 3.52 56.42
CA GLU A 328 38.65 2.06 56.63
C GLU A 328 39.67 1.31 55.76
N MET A 329 39.78 1.64 54.47
CA MET A 329 40.79 1.05 53.59
C MET A 329 42.23 1.35 54.06
N ALA A 330 42.49 2.55 54.57
CA ALA A 330 43.81 2.91 55.10
C ALA A 330 44.16 2.15 56.39
N LYS A 331 43.16 1.84 57.23
CA LYS A 331 43.34 0.99 58.42
C LYS A 331 43.61 -0.46 58.01
N GLU A 332 42.86 -0.99 57.04
CA GLU A 332 43.09 -2.34 56.51
C GLU A 332 44.47 -2.47 55.86
N GLU A 333 44.91 -1.51 55.03
CA GLU A 333 46.27 -1.52 54.45
C GLU A 333 47.38 -1.36 55.49
N ALA A 334 47.14 -0.63 56.58
CA ALA A 334 48.09 -0.47 57.68
C ALA A 334 48.23 -1.78 58.48
N ASP A 335 47.10 -2.43 58.79
CA ASP A 335 47.07 -3.73 59.47
C ASP A 335 47.75 -4.82 58.60
N GLN A 336 47.58 -4.76 57.28
CA GLN A 336 48.20 -5.69 56.34
C GLN A 336 49.72 -5.47 56.21
N LYS A 337 50.17 -4.20 56.21
CA LYS A 337 51.62 -3.87 56.25
C LYS A 337 52.29 -4.19 57.59
N GLU A 338 51.55 -4.13 58.70
CA GLU A 338 52.05 -4.61 60.01
C GLU A 338 52.18 -6.14 60.05
N GLN A 339 51.22 -6.88 59.45
CA GLN A 339 51.32 -8.33 59.31
C GLN A 339 52.47 -8.77 58.38
N ASP A 340 52.66 -8.09 57.24
CA ASP A 340 53.76 -8.39 56.30
C ASP A 340 55.13 -8.05 56.91
N LYS A 341 55.24 -6.99 57.72
CA LYS A 341 56.48 -6.68 58.46
C LYS A 341 56.77 -7.69 59.57
N ALA A 342 55.76 -8.16 60.30
CA ALA A 342 55.92 -9.16 61.35
C ALA A 342 56.43 -10.50 60.79
N GLN A 343 55.98 -10.88 59.59
CA GLN A 343 56.48 -12.07 58.87
C GLN A 343 57.92 -11.88 58.36
N ALA A 344 58.28 -10.71 57.84
CA ALA A 344 59.64 -10.42 57.37
C ALA A 344 60.69 -10.39 58.50
N THR A 345 60.33 -10.01 59.73
CA THR A 345 61.23 -10.09 60.90
C THR A 345 61.43 -11.50 61.44
N SER A 346 60.53 -12.46 61.15
CA SER A 346 60.67 -13.85 61.58
C SER A 346 61.51 -14.73 60.64
N GLU A 347 61.92 -14.23 59.47
CA GLU A 347 62.76 -14.96 58.50
C GLU A 347 64.24 -14.54 58.53
N VAL A 348 64.65 -13.60 59.39
CA VAL A 348 66.04 -13.10 59.48
C VAL A 348 66.73 -13.50 60.81
N GLU A 349 66.09 -14.29 61.67
CA GLU A 349 66.69 -14.82 62.91
C GLU A 349 67.25 -16.25 62.76
#